data_AF-A0A661E7I2-F1
#
_entry.id   AF-A0A661E7I2-F1
#
_cell.length_a   1.000
_cell.length_b   1.000
_cell.length_c   1.000
_cell.angle_alpha   90.00
_cell.angle_beta   90.00
_cell.angle_gamma   90.00
#
_symmetry.space_group_name_H-M   'P 1'
#
loop_
_entity.id
_entity.type
_entity.pdbx_description
1 polymer ?
#
loop_
_entity_poly.entity_id
_entity_poly.type
_entity_poly.pdbx_seq_one_letter_code
_entity_poly.pdbx_strand_id
1 'polypeptide(L)'
;EFISTLRQFDNAILTPHIGGSTQEAQYAIGLEVSEKIVRYSDNGSTSSAVNFPEVSLPEHKNSHRIFHIHHNKPGILAKINEILVNNKVNISSQYLQTHGEIGYVVTDVENGSYQEALASLKEIPGTIRTRLLY
;
A
#
# COMPACT_ATOMS: atom_id res chain seq x y z
N GLU A 1 35.61 4.69 -15.39
CA GLU A 1 35.67 6.12 -15.76
C GLU A 1 34.40 6.48 -16.53
N PHE A 2 33.86 7.69 -16.37
CA PHE A 2 32.69 8.17 -17.13
C PHE A 2 33.13 8.67 -18.52
N ILE A 3 32.52 8.12 -19.58
CA ILE A 3 32.83 8.46 -20.98
C ILE A 3 31.65 9.23 -21.58
N SER A 4 31.91 10.44 -22.07
CA SER A 4 30.90 11.27 -22.72
C SER A 4 31.56 12.25 -23.68
N THR A 5 30.93 12.48 -24.84
CA THR A 5 31.36 13.48 -25.83
C THR A 5 31.43 14.88 -25.23
N LEU A 6 30.62 15.16 -24.19
CA LEU A 6 30.57 16.45 -23.52
C LEU A 6 31.88 16.83 -22.82
N ARG A 7 32.80 15.88 -22.57
CA ARG A 7 34.12 16.14 -21.98
C ARG A 7 35.03 17.01 -22.86
N GLN A 8 34.69 17.17 -24.14
CA GLN A 8 35.46 18.01 -25.08
C GLN A 8 35.23 19.51 -24.89
N PHE A 9 34.25 19.91 -24.07
CA PHE A 9 33.84 21.30 -23.91
C PHE A 9 34.18 21.82 -22.52
N ASP A 10 35.06 22.82 -22.44
CA ASP A 10 35.52 23.41 -21.17
C ASP A 10 34.41 24.19 -20.43
N ASN A 11 33.34 24.58 -21.14
CA ASN A 11 32.19 25.27 -20.57
C ASN A 11 31.07 24.32 -20.09
N ALA A 12 31.32 23.01 -20.05
CA ALA A 12 30.39 22.02 -19.55
C ALA A 12 30.76 21.55 -18.12
N ILE A 13 29.81 21.65 -17.18
CA ILE A 13 29.96 21.08 -15.83
C ILE A 13 29.32 19.69 -15.83
N LEU A 14 30.15 18.66 -15.67
CA LEU A 14 29.71 17.26 -15.59
C LEU A 14 29.83 16.79 -14.13
N THR A 15 28.71 16.43 -13.52
CA THR A 15 28.68 15.88 -12.16
C THR A 15 28.26 14.40 -12.19
N PRO A 16 28.86 13.53 -11.36
CA PRO A 16 28.60 12.08 -11.38
C PRO A 16 27.28 11.70 -10.70
N HIS A 17 26.15 12.28 -11.14
CA HIS A 17 24.81 12.05 -10.58
C HIS A 17 24.73 12.31 -9.06
N ILE A 18 25.39 13.37 -8.60
CA ILE A 18 25.44 13.74 -7.17
C ILE A 18 24.50 14.88 -6.80
N GLY A 19 23.52 15.20 -7.65
CA GLY A 19 22.64 16.37 -7.46
C GLY A 19 21.88 16.37 -6.13
N GLY A 20 21.56 15.19 -5.57
CA GLY A 20 20.96 15.01 -4.26
C GLY A 20 21.85 14.25 -3.27
N SER A 21 23.16 14.11 -3.53
CA SER A 21 24.06 13.30 -2.70
C SER A 21 24.64 14.13 -1.54
N THR A 22 23.77 14.67 -0.69
CA THR A 22 24.13 15.40 0.53
C THR A 22 23.62 14.69 1.78
N GLN A 23 24.19 15.00 2.95
CA GLN A 23 23.75 14.39 4.21
C GLN A 23 22.33 14.82 4.59
N GLU A 24 21.96 16.06 4.26
CA GLU A 24 20.61 16.60 4.49
C GLU A 24 19.57 15.85 3.64
N ALA A 25 19.91 15.57 2.37
CA ALA A 25 19.05 14.77 1.51
C ALA A 25 18.90 13.33 2.04
N GLN A 26 20.00 12.70 2.50
CA GLN A 26 19.92 11.36 3.10
C GLN A 26 19.07 11.34 4.39
N TYR A 27 19.16 12.38 5.22
CA TYR A 27 18.31 12.53 6.40
C TYR A 27 16.83 12.63 6.01
N ALA A 28 16.50 13.49 5.03
CA ALA A 28 15.14 13.65 4.54
C ALA A 28 14.59 12.35 3.94
N ILE A 29 15.39 11.63 3.13
CA ILE A 29 15.02 10.33 2.57
C ILE A 29 14.77 9.31 3.68
N GLY A 30 15.65 9.25 4.68
CA GLY A 30 15.52 8.34 5.82
C GLY A 30 14.21 8.56 6.56
N LEU A 31 13.85 9.82 6.82
CA LEU A 31 12.58 10.18 7.45
C LEU A 31 11.39 9.81 6.56
N GLU A 32 11.38 10.27 5.31
CA GLU A 32 10.26 10.09 4.37
C GLU A 32 9.95 8.62 4.11
N VAL A 33 10.97 7.80 3.83
CA VAL A 33 10.79 6.38 3.54
C VAL A 33 10.36 5.61 4.79
N SER A 34 10.94 5.93 5.96
CA SER A 34 10.55 5.29 7.21
C SER A 34 9.10 5.59 7.56
N GLU A 35 8.65 6.84 7.41
CA GLU A 35 7.25 7.22 7.62
C GLU A 35 6.30 6.46 6.69
N LYS A 36 6.67 6.27 5.41
CA LYS A 36 5.86 5.49 4.47
C LYS A 36 5.73 4.02 4.89
N ILE A 37 6.84 3.42 5.34
CA ILE A 37 6.84 2.03 5.83
C ILE A 37 5.98 1.90 7.09
N VAL A 38 6.12 2.84 8.05
CA VAL A 38 5.32 2.87 9.28
C VAL A 38 3.84 3.02 8.95
N ARG A 39 3.45 3.97 8.10
CA ARG A 39 2.04 4.15 7.70
C ARG A 39 1.46 2.91 7.04
N TYR A 40 2.18 2.30 6.10
CA TYR A 40 1.74 1.03 5.51
C TYR A 40 1.61 -0.08 6.56
N SER A 41 2.56 -0.16 7.50
CA SER A 41 2.53 -1.13 8.58
C SER A 41 1.33 -0.93 9.52
N ASP A 42 1.02 0.30 9.89
CA ASP A 42 0.08 0.58 10.97
C ASP A 42 -1.35 0.74 10.46
N ASN A 43 -1.54 1.38 9.30
CA ASN A 43 -2.86 1.68 8.76
C ASN A 43 -3.07 1.28 7.30
N GLY A 44 -2.09 0.62 6.69
CA GLY A 44 -2.21 0.06 5.34
C GLY A 44 -2.16 1.10 4.23
N SER A 45 -1.80 2.36 4.52
CA SER A 45 -1.67 3.39 3.49
C SER A 45 -0.55 3.03 2.50
N THR A 46 -0.86 3.23 1.22
CA THR A 46 0.02 2.98 0.08
C THR A 46 0.16 4.23 -0.79
N SER A 47 -0.19 5.40 -0.24
CA SER A 47 0.03 6.69 -0.90
C SER A 47 1.49 6.85 -1.30
N SER A 48 1.73 7.32 -2.53
CA SER A 48 3.06 7.46 -3.15
C SER A 48 3.84 6.15 -3.35
N ALA A 49 3.18 5.00 -3.23
CA ALA A 49 3.78 3.73 -3.64
C ALA A 49 3.99 3.74 -5.17
N VAL A 50 5.21 3.45 -5.61
CA VAL A 50 5.60 3.56 -7.03
C VAL A 50 5.14 2.38 -7.90
N ASN A 51 4.69 1.29 -7.27
CA ASN A 51 4.39 0.02 -7.94
C ASN A 51 3.13 -0.66 -7.39
N PHE A 52 2.24 0.10 -6.74
CA PHE A 52 1.09 -0.45 -6.04
C PHE A 52 -0.13 0.47 -6.15
N PRO A 53 -1.38 -0.05 -6.10
CA PRO A 53 -2.55 0.83 -6.04
C PRO A 53 -2.47 1.77 -4.84
N GLU A 54 -2.71 3.07 -5.06
CA GLU A 54 -2.54 4.10 -4.03
C GLU A 54 -3.80 4.27 -3.18
N VAL A 55 -3.85 3.59 -2.03
CA VAL A 55 -4.98 3.64 -1.11
C VAL A 55 -4.57 4.34 0.18
N SER A 56 -5.37 5.30 0.62
CA SER A 56 -5.29 5.89 1.95
C SER A 56 -6.68 6.12 2.49
N LEU A 57 -6.98 5.49 3.62
CA LEU A 57 -8.27 5.58 4.30
C LEU A 57 -8.03 6.25 5.66
N PRO A 58 -8.72 7.36 5.99
CA PRO A 58 -8.62 7.99 7.30
C PRO A 58 -8.90 6.97 8.41
N GLU A 59 -8.24 7.08 9.56
CA GLU A 59 -8.47 6.17 10.68
C GLU A 59 -9.80 6.49 11.38
N HIS A 60 -10.59 5.45 11.64
CA HIS A 60 -11.85 5.56 12.38
C HIS A 60 -11.69 5.02 13.80
N LYS A 61 -12.10 5.82 14.80
CA LYS A 61 -12.10 5.38 16.21
C LYS A 61 -13.07 4.20 16.39
N ASN A 62 -12.70 3.26 17.26
CA ASN A 62 -13.48 2.06 17.58
C ASN A 62 -13.72 1.13 16.37
N SER A 63 -12.85 1.18 15.36
CA SER A 63 -12.85 0.24 14.25
C SER A 63 -11.60 -0.63 14.28
N HIS A 64 -11.67 -1.74 13.58
CA HIS A 64 -10.52 -2.56 13.20
C HIS A 64 -10.26 -2.39 11.72
N ARG A 65 -9.01 -2.55 11.29
CA ARG A 65 -8.66 -2.38 9.86
C ARG A 65 -8.14 -3.66 9.25
N ILE A 66 -8.78 -4.07 8.15
CA ILE A 66 -8.34 -5.19 7.31
C ILE A 66 -7.92 -4.63 5.96
N PHE A 67 -6.78 -5.09 5.47
CA PHE A 67 -6.45 -4.91 4.06
C PHE A 67 -6.52 -6.24 3.30
N HIS A 68 -6.77 -6.15 1.99
CA HIS A 68 -6.83 -7.31 1.12
C HIS A 68 -6.21 -7.00 -0.26
N ILE A 69 -5.06 -7.61 -0.52
CA ILE A 69 -4.33 -7.57 -1.79
C ILE A 69 -4.74 -8.80 -2.60
N HIS A 70 -5.09 -8.59 -3.86
CA HIS A 70 -5.64 -9.64 -4.71
C HIS A 70 -5.35 -9.41 -6.20
N HIS A 71 -5.53 -10.45 -7.00
CA HIS A 71 -5.58 -10.33 -8.44
C HIS A 71 -6.89 -9.65 -8.87
N ASN A 72 -6.78 -8.68 -9.79
CA ASN A 72 -7.90 -7.88 -10.28
C ASN A 72 -8.83 -8.70 -11.20
N LYS A 73 -9.63 -9.57 -10.59
CA LYS A 73 -10.58 -10.45 -11.27
C LYS A 73 -12.03 -10.06 -10.90
N PRO A 74 -12.97 -10.13 -11.86
CA PRO A 74 -14.37 -9.86 -11.59
C PRO A 74 -14.93 -10.67 -10.42
N GLY A 75 -15.76 -10.04 -9.58
CA GLY A 75 -16.47 -10.68 -8.47
C GLY A 75 -15.67 -10.81 -7.17
N ILE A 76 -14.38 -10.47 -7.14
CA ILE A 76 -13.57 -10.62 -5.91
C ILE A 76 -14.05 -9.71 -4.78
N LEU A 77 -14.42 -8.45 -5.07
CA LEU A 77 -14.96 -7.54 -4.07
C LEU A 77 -16.29 -8.04 -3.49
N ALA A 78 -17.14 -8.65 -4.32
CA ALA A 78 -18.39 -9.26 -3.87
C ALA A 78 -18.12 -10.40 -2.88
N LYS A 79 -17.15 -11.27 -3.17
CA LYS A 79 -16.73 -12.35 -2.25
C LYS A 79 -16.16 -11.82 -0.93
N ILE A 80 -15.34 -10.76 -0.98
CA ILE A 80 -14.81 -10.11 0.22
C ILE A 80 -15.96 -9.63 1.10
N ASN A 81 -16.92 -8.90 0.52
CA ASN A 81 -18.06 -8.37 1.27
C ASN A 81 -18.98 -9.47 1.79
N GLU A 82 -19.22 -10.53 1.02
CA GLU A 82 -20.00 -11.70 1.44
C GLU A 82 -19.39 -12.39 2.66
N ILE A 83 -18.06 -12.58 2.68
CA ILE A 83 -17.36 -13.16 3.83
C ILE A 83 -17.52 -12.29 5.08
N LEU A 84 -17.37 -10.97 4.95
CA LEU A 84 -17.54 -10.06 6.07
C LEU A 84 -18.97 -10.12 6.62
N VAL A 85 -19.98 -10.11 5.75
CA VAL A 85 -21.39 -10.25 6.11
C VAL A 85 -21.68 -11.59 6.80
N ASN A 86 -21.20 -12.71 6.27
CA ASN A 86 -21.41 -14.05 6.83
C ASN A 86 -20.76 -14.21 8.23
N ASN A 87 -19.69 -13.47 8.49
CA ASN A 87 -19.03 -13.40 9.80
C ASN A 87 -19.63 -12.31 10.72
N LYS A 88 -20.74 -11.68 10.32
CA LYS A 88 -21.43 -10.61 11.05
C LYS A 88 -20.52 -9.42 11.36
N VAL A 89 -19.57 -9.14 10.46
CA VAL A 89 -18.64 -8.01 10.54
C VAL A 89 -19.25 -6.83 9.80
N ASN A 90 -19.52 -5.72 10.50
CA ASN A 90 -20.03 -4.50 9.88
C ASN A 90 -18.88 -3.74 9.20
N ILE A 91 -19.13 -3.14 8.03
CA ILE A 91 -18.15 -2.30 7.32
C ILE A 91 -18.49 -0.84 7.60
N SER A 92 -17.58 -0.10 8.21
CA SER A 92 -17.76 1.34 8.49
C SER A 92 -17.21 2.21 7.35
N SER A 93 -16.09 1.80 6.75
CA SER A 93 -15.54 2.45 5.57
C SER A 93 -14.74 1.46 4.73
N GLN A 94 -14.66 1.70 3.42
CA GLN A 94 -13.93 0.84 2.51
C GLN A 94 -13.39 1.66 1.35
N TYR A 95 -12.13 1.46 0.98
CA TYR A 95 -11.53 2.07 -0.19
C TYR A 95 -10.73 1.05 -0.99
N LEU A 96 -11.13 0.84 -2.25
CA LEU A 96 -10.51 -0.06 -3.20
C LEU A 96 -9.87 0.75 -4.32
N GLN A 97 -8.64 0.40 -4.66
CA GLN A 97 -8.01 0.81 -5.90
C GLN A 97 -7.39 -0.39 -6.62
N THR A 98 -7.27 -0.29 -7.94
CA THR A 98 -6.62 -1.30 -8.77
C THR A 98 -5.52 -0.67 -9.61
N HIS A 99 -4.50 -1.44 -9.95
CA HIS A 99 -3.41 -1.05 -10.85
C HIS A 99 -2.97 -2.29 -11.63
N GLY A 100 -3.28 -2.33 -12.92
CA GLY A 100 -3.09 -3.52 -13.76
C GLY A 100 -3.80 -4.73 -13.17
N GLU A 101 -3.04 -5.79 -12.94
CA GLU A 101 -3.52 -7.09 -12.45
C GLU A 101 -3.71 -7.15 -10.93
N ILE A 102 -3.45 -6.07 -10.19
CA ILE A 102 -3.52 -6.04 -8.73
C ILE A 102 -4.66 -5.12 -8.26
N GLY A 103 -5.46 -5.62 -7.33
CA GLY A 103 -6.38 -4.85 -6.52
C GLY A 103 -5.95 -4.80 -5.07
N TYR A 104 -6.18 -3.65 -4.44
CA TYR A 104 -5.93 -3.43 -3.02
C TYR A 104 -7.11 -2.72 -2.40
N VAL A 105 -7.74 -3.37 -1.41
CA VAL A 105 -8.83 -2.78 -0.64
C VAL A 105 -8.44 -2.71 0.83
N VAL A 106 -8.67 -1.53 1.42
CA VAL A 106 -8.60 -1.31 2.86
C VAL A 106 -10.03 -1.14 3.34
N THR A 107 -10.41 -1.88 4.38
CA THR A 107 -11.75 -1.89 4.95
C THR A 107 -11.64 -1.68 6.45
N ASP A 108 -12.32 -0.65 6.95
CA ASP A 108 -12.58 -0.51 8.37
C ASP A 108 -13.85 -1.26 8.72
N VAL A 109 -13.76 -2.02 9.80
CA VAL A 109 -14.80 -2.91 10.25
C VAL A 109 -15.09 -2.73 11.73
N GLU A 110 -16.33 -3.01 12.11
CA GLU A 110 -16.84 -2.88 13.46
C GLU A 110 -17.59 -4.16 13.86
N ASN A 111 -17.35 -4.62 15.09
CA ASN A 111 -17.94 -5.82 15.68
C ASN A 111 -17.66 -7.13 14.89
N GLY A 112 -17.79 -8.27 15.56
CA GLY A 112 -17.80 -9.59 14.91
C GLY A 112 -16.52 -10.43 15.03
N SER A 113 -16.50 -11.54 14.28
CA SER A 113 -15.48 -12.59 14.31
C SER A 113 -14.34 -12.31 13.32
N TYR A 114 -13.42 -11.42 13.68
CA TYR A 114 -12.37 -10.94 12.77
C TYR A 114 -11.37 -12.03 12.36
N GLN A 115 -11.06 -12.98 13.25
CA GLN A 115 -10.08 -14.03 12.96
C GLN A 115 -10.62 -15.02 11.92
N GLU A 116 -11.88 -15.41 12.06
CA GLU A 116 -12.59 -16.29 11.14
C GLU A 116 -12.81 -15.63 9.77
N ALA A 117 -13.17 -14.33 9.78
CA ALA A 117 -13.25 -13.53 8.57
C ALA A 117 -11.89 -13.47 7.86
N LEU A 118 -10.80 -13.17 8.58
CA LEU A 118 -9.46 -13.09 8.03
C LEU A 118 -8.98 -14.44 7.46
N ALA A 119 -9.28 -15.55 8.14
CA ALA A 119 -8.99 -16.89 7.63
C ALA A 119 -9.75 -17.16 6.33
N SER A 120 -11.04 -16.84 6.28
CA SER A 120 -11.88 -17.04 5.09
C SER A 120 -11.43 -16.16 3.91
N LEU A 121 -11.02 -14.91 4.18
CA LEU A 121 -10.51 -13.99 3.15
C LEU A 121 -9.24 -14.53 2.46
N LYS A 122 -8.36 -15.20 3.21
CA LYS A 122 -7.15 -15.83 2.65
C LYS A 122 -7.47 -16.92 1.62
N GLU A 123 -8.59 -17.60 1.78
CA GLU A 123 -9.01 -18.70 0.92
C GLU A 123 -9.74 -18.25 -0.36
N ILE A 124 -10.04 -16.96 -0.52
CA ILE A 124 -10.64 -16.48 -1.78
C ILE A 124 -9.67 -16.75 -2.95
N PRO A 125 -10.10 -17.45 -4.01
CA PRO A 125 -9.25 -17.65 -5.18
C PRO A 125 -8.85 -16.31 -5.81
N GLY A 126 -7.54 -16.05 -5.87
CA GLY A 126 -6.98 -14.78 -6.33
C GLY A 126 -6.50 -13.86 -5.21
N THR A 127 -6.69 -14.20 -3.94
CA THR A 127 -6.04 -13.51 -2.81
C THR A 127 -4.53 -13.68 -2.87
N ILE A 128 -3.82 -12.57 -2.70
CA ILE A 128 -2.36 -12.53 -2.61
C ILE A 128 -1.96 -12.40 -1.14
N ARG A 129 -2.59 -11.47 -0.42
CA ARG A 129 -2.32 -11.24 1.00
C ARG A 129 -3.47 -10.51 1.67
N THR A 130 -3.75 -10.85 2.91
CA THR A 130 -4.63 -10.08 3.78
C THR A 130 -4.04 -9.99 5.19
N ARG A 131 -4.35 -8.92 5.91
CA ARG A 131 -3.88 -8.67 7.27
C ARG A 131 -4.90 -7.82 8.03
N LEU A 132 -5.09 -8.16 9.31
CA LEU A 132 -5.70 -7.31 10.32
C LEU A 132 -4.60 -6.41 10.92
N LEU A 133 -4.81 -5.10 10.94
CA LEU A 133 -3.80 -4.13 11.38
C LEU A 133 -3.93 -3.80 12.87
N TYR A 134 -5.12 -3.42 13.28
CA TYR A 134 -5.49 -3.10 14.65
C TYR A 134 -6.91 -3.56 14.92
#